data_AF-A0AAW0X7Y7-F1
#
_entry.id   AF-A0AAW0X7Y7-F1
#
_cell.length_a   1.000
_cell.length_b   1.000
_cell.length_c   1.000
_cell.angle_alpha   90.00
_cell.angle_beta   90.00
_cell.angle_gamma   90.00
#
_symmetry.space_group_name_H-M   'P 1'
#
loop_
_entity.id
_entity.type
_entity.pdbx_description
1 polymer ?
#
loop_
_entity_poly.entity_id
_entity_poly.type
_entity_poly.pdbx_seq_one_letter_code
_entity_poly.pdbx_strand_id
1 'polypeptide(L)'
;MCNSITQCNSIAQCNSIAQCNSITQCNSIAQCNSITQCNSIAQCNSIIQCNSIAQCNSIAQCNSTAQCNSIAQCNSIAQCDITAQCNSIAQCNNIAQCNSIAQCDITAQCNSIA
;
A
#
# COMPACT_ATOMS: atom_id res chain seq x y z
N MET A 1 2.98 -15.32 18.69
CA MET A 1 3.80 -14.29 18.05
C MET A 1 5.20 -14.85 17.82
N CYS A 2 5.68 -14.90 16.58
CA CYS A 2 7.09 -15.23 16.30
C CYS A 2 7.98 -13.98 16.19
N ASN A 3 9.28 -14.16 16.42
CA ASN A 3 10.25 -13.08 16.27
C ASN A 3 10.70 -12.92 14.82
N SER A 4 11.13 -14.01 14.17
CA SER A 4 11.56 -13.97 12.78
C SER A 4 11.27 -15.29 12.09
N ILE A 5 10.82 -15.23 10.83
CA ILE A 5 10.60 -16.40 9.98
C ILE A 5 11.13 -16.10 8.58
N THR A 6 11.82 -17.06 7.97
CA THR A 6 12.22 -16.94 6.57
C THR A 6 11.03 -17.17 5.64
N GLN A 7 10.30 -18.28 5.82
CA GLN A 7 9.19 -18.65 4.95
C GLN A 7 8.03 -19.25 5.73
N CYS A 8 6.80 -18.85 5.40
CA CYS A 8 5.57 -19.48 5.90
C CYS A 8 4.51 -19.56 4.81
N ASN A 9 3.60 -20.53 4.96
CA ASN A 9 2.37 -20.52 4.16
C ASN A 9 1.34 -19.59 4.78
N SER A 10 1.07 -19.74 6.07
CA SER A 10 0.14 -18.91 6.79
C SER A 10 0.61 -18.69 8.22
N ILE A 11 0.41 -17.49 8.73
CA ILE A 11 0.66 -17.19 10.14
C ILE A 11 -0.24 -16.05 10.63
N ALA A 12 -0.68 -16.13 11.87
CA ALA A 12 -1.45 -15.04 12.46
C ALA A 12 -0.57 -13.81 12.75
N GLN A 13 0.59 -14.01 13.38
CA GLN A 13 1.38 -12.89 13.91
C GLN A 13 2.89 -13.16 13.96
N CYS A 14 3.68 -12.24 13.41
CA CYS A 14 5.14 -12.24 13.52
C CYS A 14 5.73 -10.83 13.54
N ASN A 15 6.91 -10.65 14.14
CA ASN A 15 7.61 -9.38 14.03
C ASN A 15 8.23 -9.20 12.64
N SER A 16 8.97 -10.19 12.14
CA SER A 16 9.66 -10.08 10.85
C SER A 16 9.53 -11.35 10.02
N ILE A 17 9.23 -11.19 8.72
CA ILE A 17 9.13 -12.31 7.78
C ILE A 17 9.85 -11.97 6.48
N ALA A 18 10.60 -12.91 5.89
CA ALA A 18 11.08 -12.71 4.53
C ALA A 18 9.94 -12.97 3.52
N GLN A 19 9.30 -14.14 3.57
CA GLN A 19 8.23 -14.52 2.63
C GLN A 19 7.05 -15.20 3.32
N CYS A 20 5.81 -14.81 2.98
CA CYS A 20 4.62 -15.56 3.39
C CYS A 20 3.50 -15.51 2.34
N ASN A 21 2.70 -16.58 2.21
CA ASN A 21 1.51 -16.49 1.35
C ASN A 21 0.41 -15.66 2.01
N SER A 22 0.11 -15.91 3.29
CA SER A 22 -0.95 -15.22 4.02
C SER A 22 -0.53 -14.86 5.43
N ILE A 23 -0.84 -13.65 5.87
CA ILE A 23 -0.60 -13.23 7.25
C ILE A 23 -1.63 -12.23 7.75
N THR A 24 -2.06 -12.38 9.00
CA THR A 24 -2.96 -11.40 9.61
C THR A 24 -2.19 -10.14 10.00
N GLN A 25 -1.09 -10.27 10.76
CA GLN A 25 -0.36 -9.12 11.27
C GLN A 25 1.16 -9.32 11.28
N CYS A 26 1.94 -8.34 10.79
CA CYS A 26 3.36 -8.24 11.10
C CYS A 26 3.89 -6.82 11.22
N ASN A 27 5.06 -6.67 11.87
CA ASN A 27 5.75 -5.38 11.83
C ASN A 27 6.43 -5.19 10.48
N SER A 28 7.21 -6.17 10.03
CA SER A 28 7.96 -6.07 8.77
C SER A 28 7.87 -7.34 7.94
N ILE A 29 7.68 -7.21 6.64
CA ILE A 29 7.74 -8.35 5.72
C ILE A 29 8.34 -7.95 4.37
N ALA A 30 9.22 -8.76 3.80
CA ALA A 30 9.76 -8.45 2.48
C ALA A 30 8.73 -8.72 1.39
N GLN A 31 8.13 -9.92 1.35
CA GLN A 31 7.18 -10.31 0.32
C GLN A 31 5.97 -11.06 0.89
N CYS A 32 4.77 -10.67 0.44
CA CYS A 32 3.55 -11.39 0.78
C CYS A 32 2.53 -11.43 -0.35
N ASN A 33 1.77 -12.52 -0.50
CA ASN A 33 0.61 -12.50 -1.39
C ASN A 33 -0.55 -11.73 -0.76
N SER A 34 -0.92 -12.06 0.48
CA SER A 34 -2.06 -11.45 1.16
C SER A 34 -1.76 -11.13 2.62
N ILE A 35 -2.01 -9.89 3.04
CA ILE A 35 -1.83 -9.47 4.42
C ILE A 35 -2.96 -8.56 4.91
N THR A 36 -3.43 -8.78 6.14
CA THR A 36 -4.44 -7.87 6.71
C THR A 36 -3.78 -6.57 7.19
N GLN A 37 -2.75 -6.66 8.04
CA GLN A 37 -2.12 -5.47 8.62
C GLN A 37 -0.60 -5.57 8.66
N CYS A 38 0.09 -4.50 8.24
CA CYS A 38 1.54 -4.40 8.33
C CYS A 38 2.02 -3.00 8.73
N ASN A 39 3.11 -2.88 9.48
CA ASN A 39 3.78 -1.57 9.59
C ASN A 39 4.61 -1.29 8.34
N SER A 40 5.39 -2.25 7.84
CA SER A 40 6.27 -2.04 6.69
C SER A 40 6.39 -3.27 5.82
N ILE A 41 6.16 -3.11 4.52
CA ILE A 41 6.25 -4.20 3.55
C ILE A 41 6.93 -3.74 2.26
N ALA A 42 7.87 -4.54 1.74
CA ALA A 42 8.49 -4.18 0.47
C ALA A 42 7.52 -4.47 -0.69
N GLN A 43 6.96 -5.68 -0.76
CA GLN A 43 6.10 -6.08 -1.88
C GLN A 43 4.88 -6.88 -1.42
N CYS A 44 3.71 -6.52 -1.95
CA CYS A 44 2.49 -7.28 -1.72
C CYS A 44 1.58 -7.37 -2.95
N ASN A 45 0.88 -8.48 -3.13
CA ASN A 45 -0.23 -8.50 -4.08
C ASN A 45 -1.45 -7.76 -3.50
N SER A 46 -1.87 -8.14 -2.29
CA SER A 46 -3.08 -7.60 -1.66
C SER A 46 -2.87 -7.32 -0.18
N ILE A 47 -3.15 -6.09 0.24
CA ILE A 47 -3.06 -5.69 1.65
C ILE A 47 -4.26 -4.85 2.07
N ILE A 48 -4.80 -5.09 3.27
CA ILE A 48 -5.90 -4.24 3.77
C ILE A 48 -5.33 -2.92 4.32
N GLN A 49 -4.40 -3.00 5.26
CA GLN A 49 -3.86 -1.80 5.91
C GLN A 49 -2.33 -1.84 6.04
N CYS A 50 -1.68 -0.74 5.69
CA CYS A 50 -0.25 -0.55 5.95
C CYS A 50 0.11 0.85 6.42
N ASN A 51 1.18 1.00 7.21
CA ASN A 51 1.81 2.31 7.33
C ASN A 51 2.61 2.63 6.07
N SER A 52 3.57 1.76 5.70
CA SER A 52 4.46 2.00 4.56
C SER A 52 4.63 0.77 3.68
N ILE A 53 4.40 0.92 2.38
CA ILE A 53 4.62 -0.13 1.39
C ILE A 53 5.44 0.39 0.21
N ALA A 54 6.41 -0.38 -0.29
CA ALA A 54 7.12 0.05 -1.49
C ALA A 54 6.28 -0.24 -2.75
N GLN A 55 5.74 -1.46 -2.89
CA GLN A 55 4.99 -1.88 -4.06
C GLN A 55 3.77 -2.72 -3.69
N CYS A 56 2.59 -2.36 -4.24
CA CYS A 56 1.38 -3.19 -4.19
C CYS A 56 0.65 -3.32 -5.53
N ASN A 57 -0.07 -4.42 -5.73
CA ASN A 57 -1.12 -4.42 -6.76
C ASN A 57 -2.38 -3.74 -6.21
N SER A 58 -2.83 -4.16 -5.02
CA SER A 58 -4.05 -3.64 -4.40
C SER A 58 -3.87 -3.37 -2.92
N ILE A 59 -4.32 -2.19 -2.46
CA ILE A 59 -4.38 -1.84 -1.05
C ILE A 59 -5.65 -1.06 -0.69
N ALA A 60 -6.26 -1.37 0.46
CA ALA A 60 -7.38 -0.55 0.92
C ALA A 60 -6.89 0.77 1.53
N GLN A 61 -5.93 0.72 2.47
CA GLN A 61 -5.45 1.90 3.18
C GLN A 61 -3.93 1.92 3.39
N CYS A 62 -3.27 3.03 3.04
CA CYS A 62 -1.89 3.33 3.47
C CYS A 62 -1.67 4.72 4.08
N ASN A 63 -0.60 4.86 4.87
CA ASN A 63 -0.04 6.20 5.07
C ASN A 63 0.87 6.58 3.89
N SER A 64 1.72 5.66 3.44
CA SER A 64 2.63 5.94 2.32
C SER A 64 2.82 4.72 1.43
N THR A 65 2.82 4.95 0.11
CA THR A 65 3.29 3.96 -0.85
C THR A 65 4.14 4.58 -1.95
N ALA A 66 5.15 3.86 -2.43
CA ALA A 66 5.90 4.32 -3.61
C ALA A 66 5.11 4.01 -4.89
N GLN A 67 4.66 2.77 -5.05
CA GLN A 67 3.93 2.34 -6.26
C GLN A 67 2.74 1.47 -5.89
N CYS A 68 1.58 1.74 -6.50
CA CYS A 68 0.44 0.83 -6.41
C CYS A 68 -0.46 0.88 -7.65
N ASN A 69 -0.98 -0.26 -8.10
CA ASN A 69 -1.93 -0.24 -9.22
C ASN A 69 -3.28 0.31 -8.76
N SER A 70 -3.81 -0.18 -7.63
CA SER A 70 -5.11 0.23 -7.10
C SER A 70 -5.06 0.51 -5.61
N ILE A 71 -5.56 1.69 -5.22
CA ILE A 71 -5.67 2.07 -3.81
C ILE A 71 -6.97 2.79 -3.49
N ALA A 72 -7.64 2.40 -2.40
CA ALA A 72 -8.82 3.13 -1.98
C ALA A 72 -8.44 4.44 -1.26
N GLN A 73 -7.55 4.41 -0.27
CA GLN A 73 -7.16 5.59 0.50
C GLN A 73 -5.66 5.63 0.80
N CYS A 74 -5.01 6.79 0.62
CA CYS A 74 -3.67 7.01 1.16
C CYS A 74 -3.39 8.45 1.57
N ASN A 75 -2.43 8.66 2.47
CA ASN A 75 -1.92 10.01 2.71
C ASN A 75 -0.94 10.45 1.63
N SER A 76 -0.03 9.58 1.20
CA SER A 76 0.97 9.94 0.20
C SER A 76 1.32 8.79 -0.73
N ILE A 77 1.36 9.07 -2.03
CA ILE A 77 1.73 8.09 -3.04
C ILE A 77 2.60 8.73 -4.13
N ALA A 78 3.69 8.06 -4.50
CA ALA A 78 4.51 8.55 -5.60
C ALA A 78 3.86 8.21 -6.96
N GLN A 79 3.41 6.97 -7.16
CA GLN A 79 2.79 6.56 -8.42
C GLN A 79 1.59 5.63 -8.21
N CYS A 80 0.48 5.93 -8.89
CA CYS A 80 -0.68 5.04 -8.99
C CYS A 80 -1.27 4.92 -10.39
N ASP A 81 -1.93 3.80 -10.66
CA ASP A 81 -2.88 3.76 -11.79
C ASP A 81 -4.25 4.28 -11.36
N ILE A 82 -4.80 3.77 -10.26
CA ILE A 82 -6.16 4.08 -9.81
C ILE A 82 -6.15 4.37 -8.31
N THR A 83 -6.70 5.53 -7.93
CA THR A 83 -6.89 5.92 -6.53
C THR A 83 -8.29 6.49 -6.28
N ALA A 84 -8.97 6.08 -5.21
CA ALA A 84 -10.22 6.75 -4.83
C ALA A 84 -9.95 8.06 -4.08
N GLN A 85 -9.13 8.05 -3.02
CA GLN A 85 -8.84 9.24 -2.22
C GLN A 85 -7.36 9.34 -1.85
N CYS A 86 -6.74 10.51 -2.04
CA CYS A 86 -5.40 10.76 -1.51
C CYS A 86 -5.13 12.20 -1.10
N ASN A 87 -4.32 12.39 -0.05
CA ASN A 87 -3.88 13.74 0.31
C ASN A 87 -2.80 14.28 -0.65
N SER A 88 -1.82 13.47 -1.04
CA SER A 88 -0.73 13.93 -1.89
C SER A 88 -0.27 12.85 -2.87
N ILE A 89 -0.28 13.18 -4.16
CA ILE A 89 0.14 12.28 -5.23
C ILE A 89 1.19 12.95 -6.12
N ALA A 90 2.28 12.25 -6.44
CA ALA A 90 3.17 12.73 -7.49
C ALA A 90 2.60 12.41 -8.89
N GLN A 91 2.25 11.15 -9.18
CA GLN A 91 1.69 10.75 -10.47
C GLN A 91 0.50 9.78 -10.30
N CYS A 92 -0.60 10.00 -11.02
CA CYS A 92 -1.69 9.02 -11.13
C CYS A 92 -2.33 8.97 -12.51
N ASN A 93 -2.84 7.82 -12.95
CA ASN A 93 -3.67 7.81 -14.17
C ASN A 93 -5.11 8.23 -13.86
N ASN A 94 -5.70 7.74 -12.77
CA ASN A 94 -7.08 8.04 -12.39
C ASN A 94 -7.23 8.29 -10.88
N ILE A 95 -7.81 9.44 -10.52
CA ILE A 95 -8.18 9.75 -9.15
C ILE A 95 -9.57 10.36 -8.99
N ALA A 96 -10.34 9.85 -8.02
CA ALA A 96 -11.62 10.45 -7.68
C ALA A 96 -11.44 11.73 -6.83
N GLN A 97 -10.65 11.71 -5.76
CA GLN A 97 -10.46 12.87 -4.87
C GLN A 97 -9.00 13.06 -4.43
N CYS A 98 -8.47 14.28 -4.57
CA CYS A 98 -7.18 14.67 -4.00
C CYS A 98 -7.12 16.03 -3.32
N ASN A 99 -6.19 16.18 -2.37
CA ASN A 99 -5.79 17.51 -1.88
C ASN A 99 -4.70 18.13 -2.76
N SER A 100 -3.68 17.36 -3.14
CA SER A 100 -2.57 17.81 -3.98
C SER A 100 -2.13 16.72 -4.96
N ILE A 101 -1.93 17.08 -6.22
CA ILE A 101 -1.38 16.19 -7.25
C ILE A 101 -0.43 16.94 -8.19
N ALA A 102 0.71 16.31 -8.54
CA ALA A 102 1.65 16.89 -9.51
C ALA A 102 1.33 16.52 -10.96
N GLN A 103 0.84 15.31 -11.22
CA GLN A 103 0.43 14.89 -12.57
C GLN A 103 -0.73 13.89 -12.53
N CYS A 104 -1.75 14.13 -13.35
CA CYS A 104 -2.83 13.17 -13.55
C CYS A 104 -3.48 13.22 -14.93
N ASP A 105 -3.87 12.05 -15.45
CA ASP A 105 -4.63 11.96 -16.71
C ASP A 105 -6.13 12.22 -16.48
N ILE A 106 -6.73 11.64 -15.43
CA ILE A 106 -8.16 11.74 -15.13
C ILE A 106 -8.39 12.05 -13.65
N THR A 107 -9.03 13.18 -13.37
CA THR A 107 -9.36 13.61 -12.00
C THR A 107 -10.81 14.08 -11.90
N ALA A 108 -11.55 13.61 -10.89
CA ALA A 108 -12.90 14.11 -10.63
C ALA A 108 -12.92 15.35 -9.71
N GLN A 109 -12.16 15.35 -8.60
CA GLN A 109 -12.07 16.48 -7.67
C GLN A 109 -10.64 16.64 -7.13
N CYS A 110 -10.06 17.84 -7.23
CA CYS A 110 -8.79 18.14 -6.58
C CYS A 110 -8.71 19.59 -6.07
N ASN A 111 -8.15 19.78 -4.87
CA ASN A 111 -7.98 21.11 -4.29
C ASN A 111 -6.79 21.87 -4.89
N SER A 112 -5.72 21.18 -5.28
CA SER A 112 -4.52 21.77 -5.87
C SER A 112 -3.90 20.83 -6.90
N ILE A 113 -3.59 21.38 -8.07
CA ILE A 113 -2.82 20.73 -9.13
C ILE A 113 -1.58 21.62 -9.34
N ALA A 114 -0.39 21.02 -9.27
CA ALA A 114 0.88 21.73 -9.52
C ALA A 114 1.16 21.89 -11.02
#